data_AF-A0A7S2PTG9-F1
#
_entry.id   AF-A0A7S2PTG9-F1
#
_cell.length_a   1.000
_cell.length_b   1.000
_cell.length_c   1.000
_cell.angle_alpha   90.00
_cell.angle_beta   90.00
_cell.angle_gamma   90.00
#
_symmetry.space_group_name_H-M   'P 1'
#
loop_
_entity.id
_entity.type
_entity.pdbx_description
1 polymer ?
#
loop_
_entity_poly.entity_id
_entity_poly.type
_entity_poly.pdbx_seq_one_letter_code
_entity_poly.pdbx_strand_id
1 'polypeptide(L)'
;ERLKLIRNNYIVWALSSGATTEHGKRLSVVPVREHLEIAKDTLLKFDFLLDLSTLAQNDTCYKNMLDLMGLAPNEQNPPQHDMKGIGTGEEIAFSREEYRKLNLLDIELYEYAQRIITHDCEFYSVVKARMDFDK
;
A
#
# COMPACT_ATOMS: atom_id res chain seq x y z
N GLU A 1 -8.12 10.60 22.16
CA GLU A 1 -6.75 10.61 21.60
C GLU A 1 -6.40 9.31 20.86
N ARG A 2 -6.50 8.14 21.52
CA ARG A 2 -6.26 6.81 20.93
C ARG A 2 -6.92 6.54 19.57
N LEU A 3 -8.21 6.84 19.42
CA LEU A 3 -8.92 6.64 18.14
C LEU A 3 -8.35 7.52 17.00
N LYS A 4 -7.82 8.70 17.31
CA LYS A 4 -7.17 9.57 16.31
C LYS A 4 -5.85 8.95 15.84
N LEU A 5 -5.06 8.37 16.75
CA LEU A 5 -3.81 7.70 16.41
C LEU A 5 -4.02 6.43 15.56
N ILE A 6 -5.04 5.64 15.89
CA ILE A 6 -5.44 4.48 15.08
C ILE A 6 -5.91 4.95 13.69
N ARG A 7 -6.72 6.01 13.62
CA ARG A 7 -7.17 6.57 12.33
C ARG A 7 -6.01 7.06 11.47
N ASN A 8 -5.00 7.69 12.08
CA ASN A 8 -3.86 8.26 11.36
C ASN A 8 -2.74 7.25 11.07
N ASN A 9 -2.77 6.04 11.64
CA ASN A 9 -1.83 4.96 11.30
C ASN A 9 -2.60 3.66 11.11
N TYR A 10 -3.67 3.76 10.33
CA TYR A 10 -4.66 2.71 10.19
C TYR A 10 -4.09 1.48 9.49
N ILE A 11 -3.22 1.66 8.49
CA ILE A 11 -2.68 0.53 7.73
C ILE A 11 -1.71 -0.27 8.59
N VAL A 12 -0.79 0.41 9.28
CA VAL A 12 0.10 -0.23 10.26
C VAL A 12 -0.71 -0.94 11.34
N TRP A 13 -1.74 -0.28 11.89
CA TRP A 13 -2.62 -0.92 12.87
C TRP A 13 -3.33 -2.16 12.29
N ALA A 14 -3.87 -2.09 11.07
CA ALA A 14 -4.63 -3.18 10.47
C ALA A 14 -3.74 -4.40 10.19
N LEU A 15 -2.55 -4.19 9.62
CA LEU A 15 -1.61 -5.26 9.32
C LEU A 15 -1.02 -5.89 10.59
N SER A 16 -0.69 -5.07 11.59
CA SER A 16 -0.08 -5.57 12.83
C SER A 16 -1.08 -6.21 13.80
N SER A 17 -2.24 -5.59 14.02
CA SER A 17 -3.25 -6.08 14.98
C SER A 17 -3.90 -7.39 14.52
N GLY A 18 -3.97 -7.62 13.20
CA GLY A 18 -4.38 -8.89 12.64
C GLY A 18 -3.44 -10.04 12.98
N ALA A 19 -2.13 -9.75 13.08
CA ALA A 19 -1.08 -10.74 13.33
C ALA A 19 -0.85 -11.03 14.82
N THR A 20 -1.01 -10.04 15.70
CA THR A 20 -0.55 -10.15 17.11
C THR A 20 -1.66 -10.13 18.15
N THR A 21 -2.91 -9.84 17.77
CA THR A 21 -3.97 -9.57 18.75
C THR A 21 -5.19 -10.47 18.57
N GLU A 22 -5.65 -11.03 19.69
CA GLU A 22 -6.88 -11.82 19.76
C GLU A 22 -8.09 -11.05 19.20
N HIS A 23 -8.99 -11.81 18.57
CA HIS A 23 -10.25 -11.28 18.07
C HIS A 23 -11.04 -10.62 19.21
N GLY A 24 -11.55 -9.40 18.99
CA GLY A 24 -12.24 -8.60 20.01
C GLY A 24 -11.35 -7.63 20.81
N LYS A 25 -10.02 -7.81 20.83
CA LYS A 25 -9.09 -6.89 21.52
C LYS A 25 -8.37 -5.90 20.59
N ARG A 26 -8.51 -6.04 19.27
CA ARG A 26 -7.78 -5.25 18.25
C ARG A 26 -7.93 -3.75 18.38
N LEU A 27 -9.13 -3.26 18.74
CA LEU A 27 -9.37 -1.83 18.92
C LEU A 27 -8.58 -1.23 20.10
N SER A 28 -8.08 -2.06 21.03
CA SER A 28 -7.23 -1.66 22.16
C SER A 28 -5.78 -1.37 21.79
N VAL A 29 -5.35 -1.85 20.63
CA VAL A 29 -3.98 -1.69 20.16
C VAL A 29 -3.78 -0.27 19.64
N VAL A 30 -2.76 0.40 20.17
CA VAL A 30 -2.28 1.69 19.64
C VAL A 30 -1.05 1.40 18.79
N PRO A 31 -1.03 1.83 17.52
CA PRO A 31 0.12 1.60 16.66
C PRO A 31 1.34 2.33 17.23
N VAL A 32 2.42 1.58 17.42
CA VAL A 32 3.74 2.04 17.90
C VAL A 32 4.83 1.44 17.02
N ARG A 33 6.11 1.77 17.28
CA ARG A 33 7.22 1.38 16.41
C ARG A 33 7.32 -0.14 16.20
N GLU A 34 7.08 -0.97 17.22
CA GLU A 34 7.12 -2.44 17.02
C GLU A 34 6.05 -2.93 16.03
N HIS A 35 4.90 -2.25 15.96
CA HIS A 35 3.83 -2.58 15.02
C HIS A 35 4.22 -2.28 13.57
N LEU A 36 5.09 -1.28 13.33
CA LEU A 36 5.61 -1.01 12.00
C LEU A 36 6.43 -2.20 11.49
N GLU A 37 7.29 -2.78 12.32
CA GLU A 37 8.10 -3.93 11.91
C GLU A 37 7.23 -5.17 11.64
N ILE A 38 6.21 -5.42 12.48
CA ILE A 38 5.21 -6.47 12.21
C ILE A 38 4.47 -6.20 10.89
N ALA A 39 4.11 -4.95 10.62
CA ALA A 39 3.42 -4.58 9.39
C ALA A 39 4.32 -4.79 8.15
N LYS A 40 5.61 -4.46 8.23
CA LYS A 40 6.59 -4.74 7.17
C LYS A 40 6.75 -6.24 6.93
N ASP A 41 6.90 -7.03 7.98
CA ASP A 41 6.96 -8.50 7.88
C ASP A 41 5.67 -9.09 7.29
N THR A 42 4.54 -8.46 7.57
CA THR A 42 3.25 -8.86 6.99
C THR A 42 3.16 -8.49 5.51
N LEU A 43 3.67 -7.31 5.11
CA LEU A 43 3.73 -6.90 3.70
C LEU A 43 4.53 -7.88 2.83
N LEU A 44 5.66 -8.38 3.35
CA LEU A 44 6.50 -9.35 2.64
C LEU A 44 5.82 -10.71 2.39
N LYS A 45 4.67 -10.97 3.01
CA LYS A 45 3.91 -12.22 2.85
C LYS A 45 2.79 -12.10 1.81
N PHE A 46 2.56 -10.91 1.25
CA PHE A 46 1.64 -10.76 0.13
C PHE A 46 2.33 -11.24 -1.15
N ASP A 47 1.58 -11.93 -2.01
CA ASP A 47 2.09 -12.37 -3.29
C ASP A 47 2.42 -11.19 -4.21
N PHE A 48 1.62 -10.10 -4.12
CA PHE A 48 1.78 -8.90 -4.92
C PHE A 48 1.44 -7.65 -4.12
N LEU A 49 2.16 -6.58 -4.39
CA LEU A 49 1.85 -5.22 -3.94
C LEU A 49 1.63 -4.33 -5.16
N LEU A 50 0.61 -3.46 -5.09
CA LEU A 50 0.25 -2.57 -6.18
C LEU A 50 -0.02 -1.17 -5.63
N ASP A 51 0.62 -0.17 -6.22
CA ASP A 51 0.35 1.23 -5.90
C ASP A 51 -0.66 1.82 -6.88
N LEU A 52 -1.84 2.14 -6.36
CA LEU A 52 -2.92 2.76 -7.14
C LEU A 52 -2.80 4.29 -7.23
N SER A 53 -1.86 4.91 -6.51
CA SER A 53 -1.64 6.36 -6.58
C SER A 53 -0.79 6.78 -7.78
N THR A 54 0.02 5.85 -8.30
CA THR A 54 0.95 6.05 -9.42
C THR A 54 0.44 5.47 -10.74
N LEU A 55 -0.88 5.33 -10.89
CA LEU A 55 -1.57 4.86 -12.10
C LEU A 55 -1.41 5.81 -13.31
N ALA A 56 -0.18 6.06 -13.74
CA ALA A 56 0.09 6.62 -15.04
C ALA A 56 -0.12 5.51 -16.09
N GLN A 57 -0.91 5.78 -17.12
CA GLN A 57 -1.22 4.85 -18.22
C GLN A 57 0.01 4.26 -18.94
N ASN A 58 1.19 4.85 -18.72
CA ASN A 58 2.47 4.44 -19.31
C ASN A 58 3.46 3.87 -18.29
N ASP A 59 3.06 3.62 -17.05
CA ASP A 59 3.94 2.95 -16.11
C ASP A 59 4.08 1.48 -16.50
N THR A 60 5.22 1.13 -17.08
CA THR A 60 5.63 -0.24 -17.37
C THR A 60 5.55 -1.12 -16.14
N CYS A 61 5.76 -0.54 -14.96
CA CYS A 61 5.73 -1.25 -13.70
C CYS A 61 4.34 -1.75 -13.36
N TYR A 62 3.35 -0.87 -13.44
CA TYR A 62 1.95 -1.22 -13.25
C TYR A 62 1.50 -2.32 -14.22
N LYS A 63 1.84 -2.20 -15.51
CA LYS A 63 1.50 -3.20 -16.53
C LYS A 63 2.16 -4.55 -16.25
N ASN A 64 3.43 -4.54 -15.84
CA ASN A 64 4.18 -5.72 -15.50
C ASN A 64 3.63 -6.43 -14.26
N MET A 65 3.24 -5.68 -13.23
CA MET A 65 2.60 -6.26 -12.05
C MET A 65 1.23 -6.87 -12.37
N LEU A 66 0.41 -6.21 -13.20
CA LEU A 66 -0.87 -6.79 -13.65
C LEU A 66 -0.65 -8.10 -14.44
N ASP A 67 0.30 -8.10 -15.37
CA ASP A 67 0.64 -9.28 -16.16
C ASP A 67 1.13 -10.43 -15.30
N LEU A 68 1.97 -10.14 -14.29
CA LEU A 68 2.42 -11.11 -13.30
C LEU A 68 1.25 -11.71 -12.50
N MET A 69 0.21 -10.91 -12.19
CA MET A 69 -1.02 -11.37 -11.55
C MET A 69 -1.92 -12.19 -12.48
N GLY A 70 -1.55 -12.39 -13.75
CA GLY A 70 -2.39 -13.01 -14.77
C GLY A 70 -3.58 -12.14 -15.19
N LEU A 71 -3.54 -10.84 -14.86
CA LEU A 71 -4.52 -9.88 -15.31
C LEU A 71 -4.01 -9.34 -16.64
N ALA A 72 -4.73 -9.65 -17.73
CA ALA A 72 -4.42 -9.04 -19.02
C ALA A 72 -4.38 -7.52 -18.83
N PRO A 73 -3.30 -6.82 -19.23
CA PRO A 73 -3.30 -5.37 -19.25
C PRO A 73 -4.30 -4.97 -20.34
N ASN A 74 -5.57 -4.90 -19.97
CA ASN A 74 -6.60 -4.43 -20.86
C ASN A 74 -6.17 -3.02 -21.28
N GLU A 75 -6.09 -2.78 -22.59
CA GLU A 75 -5.90 -1.44 -23.16
C GLU A 75 -7.00 -0.45 -22.74
N GLN A 76 -8.01 -0.94 -22.02
CA GLN A 76 -9.02 -0.16 -21.35
C GLN A 76 -8.42 0.43 -20.09
N ASN A 77 -8.13 1.73 -20.18
CA ASN A 77 -7.84 2.71 -19.14
C ASN A 77 -7.81 2.15 -17.71
N PRO A 78 -6.77 2.43 -16.89
CA PRO A 78 -6.77 2.09 -15.48
C PRO A 78 -8.12 2.51 -14.89
N PRO A 79 -8.74 1.70 -14.03
CA PRO A 79 -10.07 1.99 -13.52
C PRO A 79 -10.08 3.45 -13.08
N GLN A 80 -10.84 4.28 -13.79
CA GLN A 80 -11.12 5.63 -13.35
C GLN A 80 -11.92 5.43 -12.08
N HIS A 81 -11.21 5.37 -10.95
CA HIS A 81 -11.81 5.58 -9.67
C HIS A 81 -12.28 7.04 -9.70
N ASP A 82 -13.50 7.23 -10.18
CA ASP A 82 -14.31 8.37 -9.77
C ASP A 82 -14.16 8.45 -8.26
N MET A 83 -13.49 9.48 -7.73
CA MET A 83 -13.46 9.76 -6.29
C MET A 83 -14.85 10.22 -5.80
N LYS A 84 -15.92 9.55 -6.25
CA LYS A 84 -17.30 9.64 -5.77
C LYS A 84 -17.36 9.02 -4.39
N GLY A 85 -16.79 9.73 -3.42
CA GLY A 85 -16.63 9.22 -2.07
C GLY A 85 -15.67 10.01 -1.18
N ILE A 86 -15.04 11.09 -1.67
CA ILE A 86 -14.53 12.12 -0.75
C ILE A 86 -15.77 12.76 -0.12
N GLY A 87 -16.28 12.13 0.94
CA GLY A 87 -17.32 12.71 1.77
C GLY A 87 -16.88 14.10 2.16
N THR A 88 -17.80 15.05 2.13
CA THR A 88 -17.67 16.43 2.62
C THR A 88 -17.48 16.48 4.15
N GLY A 89 -16.82 15.48 4.73
CA GLY A 89 -16.56 15.35 6.15
C GLY A 89 -15.42 16.27 6.53
N GLU A 90 -15.78 17.38 7.18
CA GLU A 90 -14.92 18.30 7.94
C GLU A 90 -13.46 18.25 7.51
N GLU A 91 -13.09 19.14 6.59
CA GLU A 91 -11.69 19.51 6.35
C GLU A 91 -11.11 20.06 7.66
N ILE A 92 -10.65 19.18 8.54
CA ILE A 92 -9.61 19.55 9.48
C ILE A 92 -8.40 19.79 8.58
N ALA A 93 -8.19 21.05 8.22
CA ALA A 93 -7.04 21.52 7.47
C ALA A 93 -5.80 21.38 8.36
N PHE A 94 -5.38 20.14 8.60
CA PHE A 94 -4.07 19.87 9.17
C PHE A 94 -3.04 20.47 8.22
N SER A 95 -2.08 21.19 8.79
CA SER A 95 -0.89 21.52 8.02
C SER A 95 -0.24 20.22 7.51
N ARG A 96 0.45 20.30 6.36
CA ARG A 96 1.19 19.15 5.80
C ARG A 96 2.16 18.53 6.82
N GLU A 97 2.67 19.33 7.74
CA GLU A 97 3.56 18.90 8.81
C GLU A 97 2.82 18.12 9.92
N GLU A 98 1.65 18.60 10.35
CA GLU A 98 0.81 17.88 11.32
C GLU A 98 0.30 16.56 10.75
N TYR A 99 -0.09 16.54 9.48
CA TYR A 99 -0.46 15.31 8.80
C TYR A 99 0.69 14.30 8.82
N ARG A 100 1.92 14.73 8.48
CA ARG A 100 3.10 13.86 8.53
C ARG A 100 3.42 13.34 9.92
N LYS A 101 3.35 14.20 10.94
CA LYS A 101 3.62 13.80 12.33
C LYS A 101 2.61 12.78 12.84
N LEU A 102 1.35 12.94 12.45
CA LEU A 102 0.27 12.06 12.89
C LEU A 102 0.22 10.73 12.14
N ASN A 103 0.67 10.69 10.88
CA ASN A 103 0.65 9.48 10.02
C ASN A 103 2.05 8.88 9.81
N LEU A 104 3.00 9.13 10.72
CA LEU A 104 4.41 8.78 10.53
C LEU A 104 4.63 7.30 10.21
N LEU A 105 3.91 6.39 10.89
CA LEU A 105 4.12 4.95 10.70
C LEU A 105 3.57 4.49 9.35
N ASP A 106 2.39 4.98 8.94
CA ASP A 106 1.81 4.64 7.64
C ASP A 106 2.65 5.24 6.49
N ILE A 107 3.25 6.41 6.68
CA ILE A 107 4.19 7.00 5.71
C ILE A 107 5.44 6.12 5.56
N GLU A 108 6.06 5.72 6.66
CA GLU A 108 7.24 4.85 6.61
C GLU A 108 6.93 3.47 6.02
N LEU A 109 5.74 2.94 6.32
CA LEU A 109 5.27 1.68 5.73
C LEU A 109 5.03 1.82 4.22
N TYR A 110 4.45 2.94 3.77
CA TYR A 110 4.25 3.23 2.35
C TYR A 110 5.60 3.32 1.62
N GLU A 111 6.58 4.04 2.16
CA GLU A 111 7.92 4.13 1.58
C GLU A 111 8.61 2.75 1.51
N TYR A 112 8.35 1.87 2.49
CA TYR A 112 8.83 0.49 2.47
C TYR A 112 8.14 -0.34 1.38
N ALA A 113 6.81 -0.24 1.25
CA ALA A 113 6.05 -0.92 0.21
C ALA A 113 6.49 -0.50 -1.20
N GLN A 114 6.76 0.79 -1.42
CA GLN A 114 7.27 1.31 -2.70
C GLN A 114 8.59 0.66 -3.13
N ARG A 115 9.49 0.39 -2.18
CA ARG A 115 10.75 -0.30 -2.47
C ARG A 115 10.51 -1.76 -2.90
N ILE A 116 9.59 -2.46 -2.25
CA ILE A 116 9.22 -3.83 -2.63
C ILE A 116 8.63 -3.85 -4.03
N ILE A 117 7.64 -2.99 -4.29
CA ILE A 117 6.98 -2.87 -5.61
C ILE A 117 8.03 -2.63 -6.70
N THR A 118 8.98 -1.73 -6.46
CA THR A 118 10.07 -1.44 -7.41
C THR A 118 10.92 -2.69 -7.68
N HIS A 119 11.31 -3.43 -6.64
CA HIS A 119 12.09 -4.66 -6.81
C HIS A 119 11.33 -5.77 -7.55
N ASP A 120 10.06 -6.01 -7.22
CA ASP A 120 9.23 -7.03 -7.88
C ASP A 120 9.06 -6.70 -9.37
N CYS A 121 8.87 -5.42 -9.65
CA CYS A 121 8.74 -4.88 -10.98
C CYS A 121 10.01 -4.96 -11.82
N GLU A 122 11.17 -4.62 -11.26
CA GLU A 122 12.48 -4.80 -11.90
C GLU A 122 12.74 -6.28 -12.19
N PHE A 123 12.50 -7.14 -11.21
CA PHE A 123 12.65 -8.59 -11.34
C PHE A 123 11.78 -9.14 -12.47
N TYR A 124 10.48 -8.84 -12.46
CA TYR A 124 9.56 -9.35 -13.46
C TYR A 124 9.85 -8.80 -14.86
N SER A 125 10.26 -7.54 -14.96
CA SER A 125 10.67 -6.94 -16.25
C SER A 125 11.79 -7.76 -16.91
N VAL A 126 12.77 -8.23 -16.12
CA VAL A 126 13.86 -9.07 -16.60
C VAL A 126 13.37 -10.47 -16.98
N VAL A 127 12.49 -11.06 -16.17
CA VAL A 127 11.91 -12.40 -16.45
C VAL A 127 11.11 -12.37 -17.76
N LYS A 128 10.25 -11.36 -17.93
CA LYS A 128 9.42 -11.18 -19.12
C LYS A 128 10.27 -11.00 -20.38
N ALA A 129 11.29 -10.14 -20.32
CA ALA A 129 12.19 -9.93 -21.46
C ALA A 129 12.89 -11.22 -21.92
N ARG A 130 13.21 -12.15 -21.01
CA ARG A 130 13.76 -13.46 -21.35
C ARG A 130 12.70 -14.38 -21.96
N MET A 131 11.50 -14.43 -21.37
CA MET A 131 10.40 -15.25 -21.88
C MET A 131 9.96 -14.85 -23.29
N ASP A 132 10.03 -13.56 -23.64
CA ASP A 132 9.70 -13.07 -24.97
C ASP A 132 10.85 -13.23 -25.97
N PHE A 133 12.10 -13.37 -25.52
CA PHE A 133 13.26 -13.66 -26.37
C PHE A 133 13.30 -15.13 -26.83
N ASP A 134 12.77 -16.04 -26.02
CA ASP A 134 12.72 -17.49 -26.31
C ASP A 134 11.52 -17.90 -27.19
N LYS A 135 10.70 -16.93 -27.64
CA LYS A 135 9.56 -17.14 -28.56
C LYS A 135 9.91 -16.73 -29.99
#